data_AF-A0A1Y1W5T0-F1
#
_entry.id   AF-A0A1Y1W5T0-F1
#
_cell.length_a   1.000
_cell.length_b   1.000
_cell.length_c   1.000
_cell.angle_alpha   90.00
_cell.angle_beta   90.00
_cell.angle_gamma   90.00
#
_symmetry.space_group_name_H-M   'P 1'
#
loop_
_entity.id
_entity.type
_entity.pdbx_description
1 polymer ?
#
loop_
_entity_poly.entity_id
_entity_poly.type
_entity_poly.pdbx_seq_one_letter_code
_entity_poly.pdbx_strand_id
1 'polypeptide(L)'
;MVSGFTKSLSSVVYRNFFKKESTYFATIVGSGVLFSIGFNTYFDSYWNKKTAGTKWEDIKDKYQPSVHRHFFAHISMPIHSVFIINKAGGLIYNRDYSTNTVKLSSNEALILAGTFHGIHALASRISPASRSDGSKDTGIQTIDTSSFRIHCYQTATGIKFIAVTDPSYLQLNDVLSKMYGLYSDYALKNPFHSLEMPVRSELFDTKLQQLIQSS
;
A
#
# COMPACT_ATOMS: atom_id res chain seq x y z
N MET A 1 -56.21 35.36 46.53
CA MET A 1 -56.70 35.96 45.26
C MET A 1 -55.86 37.20 45.02
N VAL A 2 -55.12 37.43 43.94
CA VAL A 2 -55.17 36.92 42.57
C VAL A 2 -53.72 36.83 42.05
N SER A 3 -53.40 35.67 41.48
CA SER A 3 -52.22 35.41 40.67
C SER A 3 -52.43 36.01 39.28
N GLY A 4 -51.46 36.80 38.81
CA GLY A 4 -51.39 37.21 37.42
C GLY A 4 -50.91 38.64 37.28
N PHE A 5 -49.72 38.82 36.69
CA PHE A 5 -49.48 39.67 35.51
C PHE A 5 -48.00 40.06 35.38
N THR A 6 -47.08 39.11 35.21
CA THR A 6 -45.76 39.40 34.61
C THR A 6 -45.25 38.19 33.81
N LYS A 7 -45.95 37.83 32.72
CA LYS A 7 -45.29 36.99 31.72
C LYS A 7 -44.24 37.86 31.02
N SER A 8 -42.97 37.64 31.37
CA SER A 8 -41.83 38.37 30.84
C SER A 8 -41.90 38.47 29.32
N LEU A 9 -41.65 39.66 28.75
CA LEU A 9 -41.65 39.92 27.31
C LEU A 9 -40.77 38.90 26.55
N SER A 10 -39.66 38.47 27.19
CA SER A 10 -38.78 37.41 26.68
C SER A 10 -39.48 36.06 26.54
N SER A 11 -40.39 35.72 27.44
CA SER A 11 -41.16 34.46 27.41
C SER A 11 -42.21 34.43 26.30
N VAL A 12 -42.72 35.59 25.88
CA VAL A 12 -43.68 35.73 24.78
C VAL A 12 -42.95 35.71 23.43
N VAL A 13 -41.83 36.43 23.30
CA VAL A 13 -40.97 36.40 22.11
C VAL A 13 -40.39 35.01 21.87
N TYR A 14 -39.86 34.35 22.91
CA TYR A 14 -39.35 32.99 22.81
C TYR A 14 -40.45 32.00 22.35
N ARG A 15 -41.67 32.13 22.88
CA ARG A 15 -42.77 31.22 22.55
C ARG A 15 -43.34 31.43 21.14
N ASN A 16 -43.41 32.68 20.67
CA ASN A 16 -44.02 33.00 19.38
C ASN A 16 -43.05 32.94 18.20
N PHE A 17 -41.78 33.31 18.40
CA PHE A 17 -40.80 33.36 17.31
C PHE A 17 -39.79 32.20 17.35
N PHE A 18 -39.19 31.89 18.50
CA PHE A 18 -38.09 30.92 18.55
C PHE A 18 -38.56 29.47 18.81
N LYS A 19 -39.61 29.26 19.60
CA LYS A 19 -40.12 27.93 19.93
C LYS A 19 -40.77 27.24 18.73
N LYS A 20 -41.48 27.99 17.88
CA LYS A 20 -42.14 27.45 16.70
C LYS A 20 -41.12 27.03 15.63
N GLU A 21 -40.17 27.91 15.32
CA GLU A 21 -39.08 27.64 14.35
C GLU A 21 -38.07 26.59 14.84
N SER A 22 -37.71 26.61 16.13
CA SER A 22 -36.82 25.58 16.71
C SER A 22 -37.46 24.19 16.73
N THR A 23 -38.80 24.09 16.81
CA THR A 23 -39.49 22.80 16.75
C THR A 23 -39.42 22.22 15.34
N TYR A 24 -39.55 23.04 14.30
CA TYR A 24 -39.36 22.59 12.92
C TYR A 24 -37.93 22.13 12.68
N PHE A 25 -36.93 22.90 13.10
CA PHE A 25 -35.53 22.51 12.98
C PHE A 25 -35.22 21.21 13.73
N ALA A 26 -35.66 21.08 14.99
CA ALA A 26 -35.45 19.86 15.77
C ALA A 26 -36.15 18.64 15.17
N THR A 27 -37.33 18.82 14.57
CA THR A 27 -38.06 17.76 13.87
C THR A 27 -37.32 17.33 12.61
N ILE A 28 -36.85 18.28 11.80
CA ILE A 28 -36.09 17.99 10.56
C ILE A 28 -34.79 17.26 10.89
N VAL A 29 -34.03 17.75 11.87
CA VAL A 29 -32.78 17.11 12.29
C VAL A 29 -33.05 15.74 12.93
N GLY A 30 -34.05 15.64 13.82
CA GLY A 30 -34.43 14.40 14.47
C GLY A 30 -34.91 13.33 13.48
N SER A 31 -35.73 13.72 12.50
CA SER A 31 -36.16 12.84 11.41
C SER A 31 -35.01 12.40 10.52
N GLY A 32 -34.05 13.28 10.23
CA GLY A 32 -32.84 12.93 9.46
C GLY A 32 -31.96 11.91 10.18
N VAL A 33 -31.74 12.10 11.48
CA VAL A 33 -30.97 11.14 12.31
C VAL A 33 -31.69 9.80 12.39
N LEU A 34 -33.00 9.79 12.68
CA LEU A 34 -33.77 8.56 12.78
C LEU A 34 -33.84 7.82 11.44
N PHE A 35 -34.03 8.54 10.34
CA PHE A 35 -33.99 7.98 9.00
C PHE A 35 -32.61 7.36 8.71
N SER A 36 -31.50 8.04 9.04
CA SER A 36 -30.16 7.51 8.79
C SER A 36 -29.89 6.20 9.54
N ILE A 37 -30.35 6.08 10.79
CA ILE A 37 -30.21 4.86 11.59
C ILE A 37 -31.02 3.72 10.97
N GLY A 38 -32.27 3.98 10.58
CA GLY A 38 -33.14 2.98 9.96
C GLY A 38 -32.65 2.55 8.57
N PHE A 39 -32.25 3.52 7.74
CA PHE A 39 -31.77 3.29 6.38
C PHE A 39 -30.46 2.49 6.37
N ASN A 40 -29.49 2.87 7.21
CA ASN A 40 -28.22 2.14 7.30
C ASN A 40 -28.45 0.70 7.79
N THR A 41 -29.25 0.51 8.85
CA THR A 41 -29.53 -0.84 9.37
C THR A 41 -30.20 -1.75 8.33
N TYR A 42 -31.12 -1.19 7.53
CA TYR A 42 -31.79 -1.94 6.47
C TYR A 42 -30.85 -2.30 5.32
N PHE A 43 -30.10 -1.33 4.80
CA PHE A 43 -29.20 -1.55 3.66
C PHE A 43 -27.98 -2.38 4.04
N ASP A 44 -27.45 -2.24 5.26
CA ASP A 44 -26.38 -3.10 5.77
C ASP A 44 -26.86 -4.54 5.86
N SER A 45 -28.09 -4.78 6.35
CA SER A 45 -28.67 -6.13 6.39
C SER A 45 -28.89 -6.71 5.00
N TYR A 46 -29.40 -5.90 4.06
CA TYR A 46 -29.61 -6.32 2.68
C TYR A 46 -28.28 -6.63 1.97
N TRP A 47 -27.28 -5.76 2.09
CA TRP A 47 -25.95 -5.94 1.50
C TRP A 47 -25.26 -7.16 2.09
N ASN A 48 -25.25 -7.30 3.43
CA ASN A 48 -24.65 -8.45 4.09
C ASN A 48 -25.32 -9.77 3.69
N LYS A 49 -26.65 -9.80 3.53
CA LYS A 49 -27.37 -11.01 3.08
C LYS A 49 -27.05 -11.37 1.62
N LYS A 50 -26.86 -10.37 0.75
CA LYS A 50 -26.60 -10.58 -0.68
C LYS A 50 -25.13 -10.91 -0.97
N THR A 51 -24.22 -10.47 -0.10
CA THR A 51 -22.77 -10.65 -0.24
C THR A 51 -22.22 -11.73 0.70
N ALA A 52 -23.09 -12.38 1.48
CA ALA A 52 -22.76 -13.50 2.35
C ALA A 52 -22.00 -14.60 1.59
N GLY A 53 -20.84 -15.01 2.10
CA GLY A 53 -19.96 -16.01 1.47
C GLY A 53 -19.00 -15.45 0.41
N THR A 54 -19.14 -14.19 0.01
CA THR A 54 -18.17 -13.48 -0.85
C THR A 54 -17.38 -12.41 -0.10
N LYS A 55 -17.80 -12.08 1.13
CA LYS A 55 -17.09 -11.14 1.99
C LYS A 55 -15.75 -11.74 2.37
N TRP A 56 -14.70 -10.90 2.39
CA TRP A 56 -13.36 -11.31 2.83
C TRP A 56 -13.39 -12.02 4.19
N GLU A 57 -14.23 -11.57 5.12
CA GLU A 57 -14.40 -12.20 6.43
C GLU A 57 -14.88 -13.65 6.38
N ASP A 58 -15.68 -14.02 5.36
CA ASP A 58 -16.24 -15.37 5.19
C ASP A 58 -15.29 -16.31 4.42
N ILE A 59 -14.40 -15.75 3.59
CA ILE A 59 -13.48 -16.53 2.73
C ILE A 59 -12.02 -16.48 3.17
N LYS A 60 -11.66 -15.61 4.13
CA LYS A 60 -10.27 -15.48 4.59
C LYS A 60 -9.70 -16.80 5.08
N ASP A 61 -10.51 -17.66 5.67
CA ASP A 61 -10.07 -18.97 6.18
C ASP A 61 -9.62 -19.93 5.06
N LYS A 62 -10.08 -19.70 3.82
CA LYS A 62 -9.66 -20.47 2.63
C LYS A 62 -8.32 -20.00 2.06
N TYR A 63 -7.94 -18.75 2.29
CA TYR A 63 -6.77 -18.11 1.66
C TYR A 63 -5.70 -17.68 2.66
N GLN A 64 -6.00 -17.64 3.95
CA GLN A 64 -4.99 -17.51 5.01
C GLN A 64 -4.39 -18.90 5.26
N PRO A 65 -3.12 -19.14 4.89
CA PRO A 65 -2.44 -20.36 5.31
C PRO A 65 -2.45 -20.38 6.84
N SER A 66 -2.82 -21.53 7.42
CA SER A 66 -2.73 -21.76 8.85
C SER A 66 -1.29 -21.45 9.27
N VAL A 67 -1.12 -20.42 10.11
CA VAL A 67 0.18 -20.08 10.71
C VAL A 67 0.49 -21.11 11.80
N HIS A 68 0.46 -22.40 11.45
CA HIS A 68 1.22 -23.40 12.16
C HIS A 68 2.67 -23.14 11.78
N ARG A 69 3.36 -22.54 12.76
CA ARG A 69 4.78 -22.22 12.78
C ARG A 69 5.58 -23.52 12.68
N HIS A 70 5.56 -24.14 11.51
CA HIS A 70 6.49 -25.21 11.21
C HIS A 70 7.83 -24.56 10.91
N PHE A 71 8.66 -24.61 11.94
CA PHE A 71 10.08 -24.29 11.93
C PHE A 71 10.82 -25.34 11.09
N PHE A 72 10.48 -25.46 9.80
CA PHE A 72 11.31 -26.16 8.84
C PHE A 72 12.31 -25.16 8.32
N ALA A 73 13.53 -25.26 8.82
CA ALA A 73 14.71 -24.71 8.18
C ALA A 73 14.93 -25.45 6.85
N HIS A 74 14.09 -25.16 5.86
CA HIS A 74 14.52 -25.28 4.48
C HIS A 74 15.57 -24.19 4.27
N ILE A 75 16.57 -24.48 3.44
CA ILE A 75 17.51 -23.48 2.91
C ILE A 75 16.65 -22.47 2.13
N SER A 76 16.09 -21.49 2.83
CA SER A 76 15.28 -20.43 2.28
C SER A 76 16.24 -19.54 1.52
N MET A 77 16.04 -19.41 0.21
CA MET A 77 16.67 -18.34 -0.54
C MET A 77 16.21 -17.03 0.12
N PRO A 78 17.11 -16.21 0.70
CA PRO A 78 16.70 -15.05 1.50
C PRO A 78 15.92 -14.03 0.67
N ILE A 79 16.06 -14.08 -0.66
CA ILE A 79 15.39 -13.21 -1.64
C ILE A 79 14.33 -14.02 -2.39
N HIS A 80 13.07 -13.62 -2.23
CA HIS A 80 11.90 -14.27 -2.85
C HIS A 80 11.69 -13.80 -4.29
N SER A 81 11.78 -12.49 -4.54
CA SER A 81 11.56 -11.91 -5.86
C SER A 81 12.28 -10.57 -6.03
N VAL A 82 12.54 -10.20 -7.28
CA VAL A 82 13.22 -8.96 -7.68
C VAL A 82 12.42 -8.23 -8.74
N PHE A 83 12.29 -6.92 -8.56
CA PHE A 83 11.68 -6.02 -9.52
C PHE A 83 12.63 -4.87 -9.85
N ILE A 84 12.63 -4.43 -11.10
CA ILE A 84 13.30 -3.20 -11.53
C ILE A 84 12.26 -2.29 -12.16
N ILE A 85 12.16 -1.08 -11.62
CA ILE A 85 11.23 -0.05 -12.08
C ILE A 85 12.04 1.10 -12.68
N ASN A 86 11.66 1.53 -13.87
CA ASN A 86 12.30 2.66 -14.54
C ASN A 86 11.96 4.00 -13.84
N LYS A 87 12.57 5.08 -14.34
CA LYS A 87 12.34 6.44 -13.82
C LYS A 87 10.89 6.90 -13.98
N ALA A 88 10.17 6.43 -15.00
CA ALA A 88 8.77 6.76 -15.25
C ALA A 88 7.77 5.92 -14.43
N GLY A 89 8.23 4.95 -13.63
CA GLY A 89 7.36 4.06 -12.86
C GLY A 89 6.90 2.79 -13.59
N GLY A 90 7.41 2.54 -14.80
CA GLY A 90 7.18 1.31 -15.54
C GLY A 90 8.06 0.16 -15.06
N LEU A 91 7.48 -1.04 -14.99
CA LEU A 91 8.20 -2.27 -14.69
C LEU A 91 9.05 -2.68 -15.90
N ILE A 92 10.36 -2.78 -15.72
CA ILE A 92 11.30 -3.22 -16.77
C ILE A 92 11.91 -4.60 -16.50
N TYR A 93 11.77 -5.11 -15.28
CA TYR A 93 12.22 -6.45 -14.93
C TYR A 93 11.40 -7.02 -13.77
N ASN A 94 11.03 -8.29 -13.87
CA ASN A 94 10.39 -9.04 -12.80
C ASN A 94 10.90 -10.48 -12.82
N ARG A 95 11.36 -10.99 -11.68
CA ARG A 95 11.73 -12.40 -11.51
C ARG A 95 11.48 -12.89 -10.10
N ASP A 96 10.84 -14.05 -10.01
CA ASP A 96 10.64 -14.79 -8.78
C ASP A 96 11.70 -15.89 -8.65
N TYR A 97 12.32 -15.98 -7.48
CA TYR A 97 13.34 -16.98 -7.12
C TYR A 97 12.81 -18.02 -6.12
N SER A 98 11.76 -17.68 -5.37
CA SER A 98 11.09 -18.62 -4.47
C SER A 98 10.06 -19.46 -5.21
N THR A 99 10.03 -20.76 -4.93
CA THR A 99 9.03 -21.70 -5.48
C THR A 99 7.74 -21.75 -4.68
N ASN A 100 7.76 -21.25 -3.44
CA ASN A 100 6.67 -21.47 -2.46
C ASN A 100 5.71 -20.27 -2.33
N THR A 101 5.86 -19.25 -3.19
CA THR A 101 5.04 -18.04 -3.19
C THR A 101 4.13 -17.99 -4.40
N VAL A 102 2.91 -17.47 -4.22
CA VAL A 102 1.98 -17.20 -5.32
C VAL A 102 2.64 -16.21 -6.27
N LYS A 103 2.83 -16.62 -7.53
CA LYS A 103 3.39 -15.74 -8.56
C LYS A 103 2.36 -14.71 -8.98
N LEU A 104 2.79 -13.46 -9.05
CA LEU A 104 1.97 -12.40 -9.60
C LEU A 104 1.80 -12.60 -11.11
N SER A 105 0.61 -12.34 -11.63
CA SER A 105 0.43 -12.18 -13.06
C SER A 105 1.22 -10.97 -13.57
N SER A 106 1.54 -10.96 -14.87
CA SER A 106 2.26 -9.83 -15.49
C SER A 106 1.56 -8.49 -15.27
N ASN A 107 0.22 -8.48 -15.27
CA ASN A 107 -0.57 -7.27 -15.05
C ASN A 107 -0.51 -6.80 -13.59
N GLU A 108 -0.58 -7.72 -12.64
CA GLU A 108 -0.45 -7.39 -11.21
C GLU A 108 0.95 -6.84 -10.89
N ALA A 109 1.99 -7.40 -11.51
CA ALA A 109 3.35 -6.88 -11.36
C ALA A 109 3.48 -5.44 -11.92
N LEU A 110 2.82 -5.14 -13.04
CA LEU A 110 2.76 -3.78 -13.60
C LEU A 110 2.05 -2.81 -12.66
N ILE A 111 0.91 -3.23 -12.10
CA ILE A 111 0.15 -2.42 -11.12
C ILE A 111 0.98 -2.21 -9.85
N LEU A 112 1.65 -3.26 -9.36
CA LEU A 112 2.54 -3.18 -8.20
C LEU A 112 3.65 -2.15 -8.43
N ALA A 113 4.30 -2.19 -9.59
CA ALA A 113 5.38 -1.26 -9.93
C ALA A 113 4.90 0.20 -9.95
N GLY A 114 3.78 0.48 -10.65
CA GLY A 114 3.23 1.83 -10.71
C GLY A 114 2.78 2.34 -9.33
N THR A 115 2.15 1.46 -8.55
CA THR A 115 1.71 1.78 -7.17
C THR A 115 2.91 2.08 -6.28
N PHE A 116 3.92 1.20 -6.27
CA PHE A 116 5.14 1.41 -5.51
C PHE A 116 5.83 2.72 -5.91
N HIS A 117 5.91 3.02 -7.20
CA HIS A 117 6.50 4.26 -7.68
C HIS A 117 5.76 5.50 -7.14
N GLY A 118 4.42 5.47 -7.14
CA GLY A 118 3.59 6.53 -6.58
C GLY A 118 3.80 6.70 -5.06
N ILE A 119 3.74 5.61 -4.30
CA ILE A 119 3.95 5.66 -2.83
C ILE A 119 5.38 6.12 -2.53
N HIS A 120 6.38 5.69 -3.31
CA HIS A 120 7.77 6.11 -3.13
C HIS A 120 7.95 7.61 -3.35
N ALA A 121 7.28 8.19 -4.36
CA ALA A 121 7.27 9.63 -4.59
C ALA A 121 6.58 10.39 -3.44
N LEU A 122 5.43 9.89 -2.96
CA LEU A 122 4.74 10.47 -1.81
C LEU A 122 5.59 10.42 -0.53
N ALA A 123 6.25 9.29 -0.26
CA ALA A 123 7.12 9.10 0.90
C ALA A 123 8.21 10.19 0.97
N SER A 124 8.83 10.52 -0.17
CA SER A 124 9.83 11.60 -0.22
C SER A 124 9.27 13.00 0.07
N ARG A 125 7.95 13.20 -0.08
CA ARG A 125 7.27 14.50 0.16
C ARG A 125 6.73 14.65 1.57
N ILE A 126 6.32 13.55 2.18
CA ILE A 126 5.79 13.55 3.56
C ILE A 126 6.90 13.43 4.60
N SER A 127 8.14 13.14 4.18
CA SER A 127 9.24 13.00 5.11
C SER A 127 9.45 14.30 5.92
N PRO A 128 9.38 14.24 7.26
CA PRO A 128 9.39 15.43 8.11
C PRO A 128 10.76 16.09 8.24
N ALA A 129 11.84 15.46 7.77
CA ALA A 129 13.19 15.95 7.96
C ALA A 129 13.89 16.25 6.63
N SER A 130 14.46 17.45 6.52
CA SER A 130 15.71 17.57 5.77
C SER A 130 16.75 16.77 6.54
N ARG A 131 17.39 15.78 5.89
CA ARG A 131 18.44 14.99 6.54
C ARG A 131 19.50 15.95 7.09
N SER A 132 20.12 15.60 8.22
CA SER A 132 21.18 16.42 8.87
C SER A 132 22.35 16.75 7.94
N ASP A 133 22.51 15.96 6.89
CA ASP A 133 23.51 16.06 5.82
C ASP A 133 23.06 16.99 4.65
N GLY A 134 21.89 17.63 4.74
CA GLY A 134 21.35 18.47 3.66
C GLY A 134 20.89 17.70 2.42
N SER A 135 21.06 16.38 2.40
CA SER A 135 20.58 15.50 1.34
C SER A 135 19.04 15.40 1.35
N LYS A 136 18.43 15.49 0.17
CA LYS A 136 16.98 15.26 0.00
C LYS A 136 16.66 13.81 0.30
N ASP A 137 15.54 13.58 0.97
CA ASP A 137 15.09 12.22 1.22
C ASP A 137 14.73 11.51 -0.09
N THR A 138 15.26 10.30 -0.25
CA THR A 138 15.15 9.57 -1.51
C THR A 138 13.82 8.86 -1.66
N GLY A 139 13.00 8.74 -0.61
CA GLY A 139 11.74 8.00 -0.61
C GLY A 139 11.83 6.70 0.21
N ILE A 140 11.10 5.68 -0.21
CA ILE A 140 11.03 4.39 0.51
C ILE A 140 12.34 3.62 0.33
N GLN A 141 12.98 3.26 1.43
CA GLN A 141 14.14 2.37 1.44
C GLN A 141 13.77 0.94 1.84
N THR A 142 12.87 0.80 2.81
CA THR A 142 12.44 -0.51 3.30
C THR A 142 10.98 -0.47 3.71
N ILE A 143 10.25 -1.56 3.45
CA ILE A 143 8.90 -1.82 3.96
C ILE A 143 8.93 -3.13 4.74
N ASP A 144 8.64 -3.03 6.03
CA ASP A 144 8.72 -4.16 6.96
C ASP A 144 7.33 -4.72 7.22
N THR A 145 7.17 -6.03 7.08
CA THR A 145 5.94 -6.74 7.46
C THR A 145 6.28 -7.95 8.31
N SER A 146 5.27 -8.57 8.93
CA SER A 146 5.45 -9.80 9.71
C SER A 146 5.89 -11.00 8.86
N SER A 147 5.66 -10.96 7.54
CA SER A 147 5.81 -12.11 6.64
C SER A 147 6.95 -11.94 5.65
N PHE A 148 7.21 -10.71 5.20
CA PHE A 148 8.29 -10.39 4.27
C PHE A 148 8.81 -8.97 4.51
N ARG A 149 9.96 -8.66 3.92
CA ARG A 149 10.50 -7.30 3.87
C ARG A 149 10.75 -6.91 2.42
N ILE A 150 10.43 -5.68 2.06
CA ILE A 150 10.76 -5.12 0.75
C ILE A 150 11.91 -4.14 0.93
N HIS A 151 12.99 -4.34 0.20
CA HIS A 151 14.10 -3.41 0.11
C HIS A 151 14.06 -2.67 -1.21
N CYS A 152 14.34 -1.37 -1.20
CA CYS A 152 14.34 -0.51 -2.38
C CYS A 152 15.61 0.33 -2.41
N TYR A 153 16.34 0.21 -3.52
CA TYR A 153 17.50 1.02 -3.85
C TYR A 153 17.18 1.88 -5.08
N GLN A 154 17.11 3.19 -4.90
CA GLN A 154 16.96 4.13 -6.00
C GLN A 154 18.32 4.68 -6.42
N THR A 155 18.63 4.57 -7.71
CA THR A 155 19.82 5.16 -8.35
C THR A 155 19.65 6.66 -8.59
N ALA A 156 20.76 7.38 -8.81
CA ALA A 156 20.74 8.80 -9.19
C ALA A 156 19.98 9.08 -10.50
N THR A 157 19.90 8.09 -11.40
CA THR A 157 19.12 8.19 -12.65
C THR A 157 17.62 7.96 -12.44
N GLY A 158 17.20 7.56 -11.23
CA GLY A 158 15.79 7.38 -10.84
C GLY A 158 15.25 5.96 -11.02
N ILE A 159 16.08 5.01 -11.49
CA ILE A 159 15.75 3.58 -11.57
C ILE A 159 15.74 2.99 -10.16
N LYS A 160 14.72 2.18 -9.85
CA LYS A 160 14.52 1.55 -8.54
C LYS A 160 14.71 0.05 -8.65
N PHE A 161 15.62 -0.46 -7.84
CA PHE A 161 15.88 -1.88 -7.67
C PHE A 161 15.20 -2.33 -6.39
N ILE A 162 14.25 -3.25 -6.52
CA ILE A 162 13.41 -3.71 -5.44
C ILE A 162 13.62 -5.20 -5.26
N ALA A 163 13.76 -5.64 -4.02
CA ALA A 163 13.83 -7.05 -3.67
C ALA A 163 12.92 -7.36 -2.49
N VAL A 164 12.19 -8.45 -2.61
CA VAL A 164 11.35 -9.00 -1.55
C VAL A 164 12.13 -10.10 -0.85
N THR A 165 12.27 -10.03 0.47
CA THR A 165 13.08 -10.95 1.27
C THR A 165 12.31 -11.47 2.47
N ASP A 166 12.89 -12.45 3.15
CA ASP A 166 12.44 -12.82 4.48
C ASP A 166 12.62 -11.66 5.50
N PRO A 167 11.78 -11.58 6.54
CA PRO A 167 11.88 -10.54 7.58
C PRO A 167 13.20 -10.55 8.35
N SER A 168 13.86 -11.70 8.39
CA SER A 168 15.15 -11.88 9.08
C SER A 168 16.31 -11.19 8.35
N TYR A 169 16.16 -10.91 7.05
CA TYR A 169 17.21 -10.29 6.25
C TYR A 169 17.17 -8.76 6.40
N LEU A 170 18.09 -8.19 7.18
CA LEU A 170 18.04 -6.78 7.58
C LEU A 170 18.67 -5.82 6.56
N GLN A 171 19.71 -6.24 5.84
CA GLN A 171 20.50 -5.30 5.03
C GLN A 171 20.88 -5.89 3.67
N LEU A 172 20.30 -5.31 2.61
CA LEU A 172 20.45 -5.78 1.23
C LEU A 172 21.06 -4.73 0.29
N ASN A 173 21.46 -3.56 0.82
CA ASN A 173 21.92 -2.43 0.02
C ASN A 173 23.13 -2.79 -0.88
N ASP A 174 24.06 -3.58 -0.38
CA ASP A 174 25.24 -4.01 -1.15
C ASP A 174 24.85 -4.91 -2.33
N VAL A 175 23.91 -5.83 -2.11
CA VAL A 175 23.38 -6.71 -3.17
C VAL A 175 22.63 -5.89 -4.20
N LEU A 176 21.75 -4.98 -3.78
CA LEU A 176 21.02 -4.09 -4.69
C LEU A 176 21.96 -3.16 -5.49
N SER A 177 23.04 -2.68 -4.87
CA SER A 177 24.08 -1.90 -5.57
C SER A 177 24.83 -2.76 -6.59
N LYS A 178 25.15 -4.02 -6.28
CA LYS A 178 25.74 -4.97 -7.23
C LYS A 178 24.78 -5.28 -8.39
N MET A 179 23.48 -5.39 -8.11
CA MET A 179 22.44 -5.57 -9.15
C MET A 179 22.40 -4.39 -10.11
N TYR A 180 22.56 -3.16 -9.61
CA TYR A 180 22.70 -1.97 -10.46
C TYR A 180 23.96 -2.06 -11.34
N GLY A 181 25.09 -2.54 -10.81
CA GLY A 181 26.29 -2.83 -11.60
C GLY A 181 26.02 -3.82 -12.74
N LEU A 182 25.37 -4.95 -12.44
CA LEU A 182 24.97 -5.94 -13.45
C LEU A 182 24.02 -5.35 -14.50
N TYR A 183 23.05 -4.55 -14.09
CA TYR A 183 22.13 -3.88 -15.02
C TYR A 183 22.89 -2.95 -15.97
N SER A 184 23.85 -2.19 -15.46
CA SER A 184 24.69 -1.31 -16.27
C SER A 184 25.55 -2.10 -17.27
N ASP A 185 26.10 -3.24 -16.87
CA ASP A 185 26.97 -4.04 -17.73
C ASP A 185 26.23 -4.84 -18.81
N TYR A 186 25.08 -5.42 -18.49
CA TYR A 186 24.40 -6.38 -19.37
C TYR A 186 23.13 -5.84 -20.02
N ALA A 187 22.53 -4.77 -19.49
CA ALA A 187 21.41 -4.08 -20.12
C ALA A 187 21.87 -2.81 -20.84
N LEU A 188 22.57 -1.89 -20.17
CA LEU A 188 22.91 -0.58 -20.76
C LEU A 188 24.01 -0.65 -21.82
N LYS A 189 24.97 -1.58 -21.71
CA LYS A 189 26.01 -1.79 -22.73
C LYS A 189 25.51 -2.63 -23.92
N ASN A 190 24.30 -3.18 -23.86
CA ASN A 190 23.74 -3.96 -24.96
C ASN A 190 23.20 -3.00 -26.05
N PRO A 191 23.76 -2.98 -27.27
CA PRO A 191 23.34 -2.06 -28.33
C PRO A 191 21.91 -2.31 -28.82
N PHE A 192 21.33 -3.47 -28.54
CA PHE A 192 19.95 -3.82 -28.89
C PHE A 192 18.94 -3.51 -27.79
N HIS A 193 19.39 -2.99 -26.64
CA HIS A 193 18.52 -2.61 -25.55
C HIS A 193 18.12 -1.14 -25.65
N SER A 194 16.82 -0.90 -25.85
CA SER A 194 16.24 0.43 -25.69
C SER A 194 15.98 0.73 -24.22
N LEU A 195 16.34 1.95 -23.80
CA LEU A 195 16.03 2.43 -22.45
C LEU A 195 14.51 2.39 -22.19
N GLU A 196 14.15 2.23 -20.92
CA GLU A 196 12.76 2.18 -20.43
C GLU A 196 11.94 0.96 -20.90
N MET A 197 12.49 0.11 -21.77
CA MET A 197 11.86 -1.15 -22.20
C MET A 197 12.27 -2.32 -21.29
N PRO A 198 11.48 -3.42 -21.28
CA PRO A 198 11.83 -4.60 -20.50
C PRO A 198 13.20 -5.19 -20.86
N VAL A 199 13.96 -5.56 -19.83
CA VAL A 199 15.26 -6.21 -20.00
C VAL A 199 15.04 -7.67 -20.42
N ARG A 200 15.58 -8.06 -21.57
CA ARG A 200 15.48 -9.42 -22.14
C ARG A 200 16.83 -10.14 -22.27
N SER A 201 17.84 -9.65 -21.57
CA SER A 201 19.20 -10.17 -21.67
C SER A 201 19.34 -11.44 -20.82
N GLU A 202 19.58 -12.59 -21.47
CA GLU A 202 19.83 -13.87 -20.79
C GLU A 202 21.11 -13.86 -19.93
N LEU A 203 22.10 -13.06 -20.34
CA LEU A 203 23.33 -12.88 -19.57
C LEU A 203 23.07 -12.13 -18.26
N PHE A 204 22.23 -11.09 -18.31
CA PHE A 204 21.80 -10.36 -17.12
C PHE A 204 21.10 -11.31 -16.14
N ASP A 205 20.17 -12.12 -16.66
CA ASP A 205 19.43 -13.11 -15.91
C ASP A 205 20.32 -14.12 -15.19
N THR A 206 21.26 -14.71 -15.93
CA THR A 206 22.20 -15.71 -15.39
C THR A 206 23.08 -15.12 -14.30
N LYS A 207 23.59 -13.90 -14.52
CA LYS A 207 24.47 -13.23 -13.55
C LYS A 207 23.72 -12.77 -12.31
N LEU A 208 22.48 -12.31 -12.47
CA LEU A 208 21.63 -11.93 -11.35
C LEU A 208 21.28 -13.15 -10.49
N GLN A 209 20.96 -14.28 -11.12
CA GLN A 209 20.73 -15.53 -10.41
C GLN A 209 21.97 -15.98 -9.62
N GLN A 210 23.17 -15.89 -10.22
CA GLN A 210 24.44 -16.19 -9.53
C GLN A 210 24.65 -15.28 -8.32
N LEU A 211 24.40 -13.97 -8.46
CA LEU A 211 24.53 -13.00 -7.36
C LEU A 211 23.60 -13.36 -6.20
N ILE A 212 22.34 -13.66 -6.50
CA ILE A 212 21.32 -13.98 -5.49
C ILE A 212 21.64 -15.30 -4.77
N GLN A 213 22.13 -16.32 -5.49
CA GLN A 213 22.56 -17.58 -4.87
C GLN A 213 23.81 -17.43 -3.99
N SER A 214 24.65 -16.42 -4.27
CA SER A 214 25.87 -16.15 -3.50
C SER A 214 25.68 -15.23 -2.29
N SER A 215 24.48 -14.64 -2.14
CA SER A 215 24.15 -13.64 -1.10
C SER A 215 23.43 -14.28 0.08
#